data_AF-A0AAD6KYZ4-F1
#
_entry.id   AF-A0AAD6KYZ4-F1
#
_cell.length_a   1.000
_cell.length_b   1.000
_cell.length_c   1.000
_cell.angle_alpha   90.00
_cell.angle_beta   90.00
_cell.angle_gamma   90.00
#
_symmetry.space_group_name_H-M   'P 1'
#
loop_
_entity.id
_entity.type
_entity.pdbx_description
1 polymer ?
#
loop_
_entity_poly.entity_id
_entity_poly.type
_entity_poly.pdbx_seq_one_letter_code
_entity_poly.pdbx_strand_id
1 'polypeptide(L)' 'MTGETGSYRYMAPEVFKHRKYDKKVDVFSFAMILYEMLEGEPPFSDFEPYEAAKYVAEGHRPTFRSKGFNISSLKE' A
#
# COMPACT_ATOMS: atom_id res chain seq x y z
N MET A 1 -7.31 17.44 10.36
CA MET A 1 -7.95 16.12 10.26
C MET A 1 -7.22 15.20 11.22
N THR A 2 -7.94 14.56 12.15
CA THR A 2 -7.38 13.66 13.16
C THR A 2 -7.01 12.32 12.52
N GLY A 3 -5.95 11.66 12.99
CA GLY A 3 -5.39 10.41 12.43
C GLY A 3 -6.31 9.17 12.52
N GLU A 4 -7.53 9.34 13.03
CA GLU A 4 -8.54 8.29 13.20
C GLU A 4 -9.51 8.19 12.02
N THR A 5 -9.44 9.11 11.04
CA THR A 5 -10.30 9.08 9.85
C THR A 5 -9.50 8.64 8.63
N GLY A 6 -9.82 7.46 8.11
CA GLY A 6 -9.21 6.87 6.91
C GLY A 6 -9.40 5.36 6.88
N SER A 7 -9.29 4.74 5.70
CA SER A 7 -9.29 3.29 5.59
C SER A 7 -7.87 2.76 5.84
N TYR A 8 -7.67 1.99 6.91
CA TYR A 8 -6.35 1.61 7.45
C TYR A 8 -5.39 1.07 6.38
N ARG A 9 -5.87 0.27 5.43
CA ARG A 9 -5.05 -0.34 4.37
C ARG A 9 -4.30 0.65 3.48
N TYR A 10 -4.82 1.87 3.34
CA TYR A 10 -4.24 2.91 2.47
C TYR A 10 -3.54 4.00 3.29
N MET A 11 -3.49 3.85 4.61
CA MET A 11 -2.93 4.84 5.51
C MET A 11 -1.41 4.80 5.47
N ALA A 12 -0.79 5.98 5.27
CA ALA A 12 0.66 6.11 5.32
C ALA A 12 1.21 5.75 6.71
N PRO A 13 2.42 5.15 6.79
CA PRO A 13 2.96 4.64 8.05
C PRO A 13 3.19 5.74 9.10
N GLU A 14 3.49 6.96 8.69
CA GLU A 14 3.60 8.14 9.56
C GLU A 14 2.25 8.60 10.12
N VAL A 15 1.16 8.45 9.36
CA VAL A 15 -0.20 8.75 9.82
C VAL A 15 -0.64 7.72 10.84
N PHE A 16 -0.45 6.42 10.54
CA PHE A 16 -0.75 5.33 11.47
C PHE A 16 0.00 5.47 12.80
N LYS A 17 1.26 5.91 12.76
CA LYS A 17 2.09 6.16 13.95
C LYS A 17 1.81 7.50 14.64
N HIS A 18 0.77 8.22 14.23
CA HIS A 18 0.39 9.52 14.80
C HIS A 18 1.53 10.55 14.76
N ARG A 19 2.37 10.49 13.72
CA ARG A 19 3.48 11.42 13.50
C ARG A 19 3.03 12.59 12.64
N LYS A 20 3.83 13.66 12.64
CA LYS A 20 3.64 14.77 11.72
C LYS A 20 3.71 14.25 10.28
N TYR A 21 2.71 14.61 9.49
CA TYR A 21 2.61 14.23 8.09
C TYR A 21 2.48 15.45 7.19
N ASP A 22 2.73 15.26 5.90
CA ASP A 22 2.58 16.25 4.85
C ASP A 22 1.85 15.65 3.64
N LYS A 23 1.92 16.29 2.47
CA LYS A 23 1.26 15.83 1.24
C LYS A 23 1.79 14.49 0.70
N LYS A 24 2.88 13.94 1.23
CA LYS A 24 3.42 12.63 0.81
C LYS A 24 2.51 11.47 1.21
N VAL A 25 1.64 11.66 2.20
CA VAL A 25 0.65 10.64 2.60
C VAL A 25 -0.33 10.34 1.48
N ASP A 26 -0.65 11.33 0.64
CA ASP A 26 -1.54 11.16 -0.51
C ASP A 26 -0.87 10.35 -1.62
N VAL A 27 0.45 10.46 -1.76
CA VAL A 27 1.23 9.63 -2.70
C VAL A 27 1.27 8.18 -2.24
N PHE A 28 1.40 7.96 -0.93
CA PHE A 28 1.36 6.63 -0.34
C PHE A 28 -0.01 5.96 -0.57
N SER A 29 -1.10 6.65 -0.23
CA SER A 29 -2.45 6.11 -0.40
C SER A 29 -2.77 5.85 -1.87
N PHE A 30 -2.37 6.75 -2.77
CA PHE A 30 -2.46 6.52 -4.22
C PHE A 30 -1.71 5.26 -4.66
N ALA A 31 -0.50 5.01 -4.15
CA ALA A 31 0.25 3.81 -4.50
C ALA A 31 -0.44 2.51 -4.02
N MET A 32 -1.08 2.53 -2.85
CA MET A 32 -1.87 1.40 -2.35
C MET A 32 -3.13 1.16 -3.20
N ILE A 33 -3.80 2.23 -3.64
CA ILE A 33 -4.93 2.13 -4.58
C ILE A 33 -4.46 1.58 -5.93
N LEU A 34 -3.33 2.08 -6.44
CA LEU A 34 -2.76 1.60 -7.70
C LEU A 34 -2.41 0.11 -7.62
N TYR A 35 -1.85 -0.34 -6.49
CA TYR A 35 -1.63 -1.76 -6.24
C TYR A 35 -2.94 -2.56 -6.35
N GLU A 36 -4.01 -2.11 -5.69
CA GLU A 36 -5.31 -2.77 -5.76
C GLU A 36 -5.90 -2.80 -7.17
N MET A 37 -5.73 -1.73 -7.96
CA MET A 37 -6.16 -1.71 -9.35
C MET A 37 -5.40 -2.73 -10.21
N LEU A 38 -4.11 -2.95 -9.93
CA LEU A 38 -3.27 -3.88 -10.69
C LEU A 38 -3.48 -5.34 -10.26
N GLU A 39 -3.69 -5.57 -8.97
CA GLU A 39 -3.82 -6.91 -8.40
C GLU A 39 -5.29 -7.32 -8.20
N GLY A 40 -6.26 -6.43 -8.41
CA GLY A 40 -7.69 -6.72 -8.27
C GLY A 40 -8.14 -7.05 -6.84
N GLU A 41 -7.25 -6.90 -5.86
CA GLU A 41 -7.51 -7.12 -4.44
C GLU A 41 -6.75 -6.09 -3.60
N PRO A 42 -7.28 -5.68 -2.45
CA PRO A 42 -6.63 -4.68 -1.61
C PRO A 42 -5.27 -5.18 -1.10
N PRO A 43 -4.32 -4.26 -0.81
CA PRO A 43 -3.01 -4.64 -0.31
C PRO A 43 -3.14 -5.43 1.00
N PHE A 44 -2.47 -6.59 1.06
CA PHE A 44 -2.52 -7.55 2.16
C PHE A 44 -3.94 -8.07 2.45
N SER A 45 -4.72 -8.43 1.42
CA SER A 45 -6.13 -8.86 1.50
C SER A 45 -6.42 -9.86 2.63
N ASP A 46 -5.49 -10.77 2.93
CA ASP A 46 -5.59 -11.77 4.01
C ASP A 46 -5.52 -11.21 5.45
N PHE A 47 -5.18 -9.95 5.63
CA PHE A 47 -5.01 -9.31 6.94
C PHE A 47 -6.24 -8.48 7.28
N GLU A 48 -6.59 -8.39 8.56
CA GLU A 48 -7.51 -7.34 9.01
C GLU A 48 -6.94 -5.95 8.69
N PRO A 49 -7.76 -4.94 8.33
CA PRO A 49 -7.27 -3.64 7.86
C PRO A 49 -6.26 -2.97 8.80
N TYR A 50 -6.49 -3.06 10.11
CA TYR A 50 -5.58 -2.52 11.12
C TYR A 50 -4.23 -3.26 11.13
N GLU A 51 -4.25 -4.59 11.07
CA GLU A 51 -3.03 -5.41 11.03
C GLU A 51 -2.24 -5.18 9.74
N ALA A 52 -2.92 -4.99 8.60
CA ALA A 52 -2.28 -4.59 7.35
C ALA A 52 -1.53 -3.26 7.49
N ALA A 53 -2.17 -2.25 8.09
CA ALA A 53 -1.55 -0.94 8.33
C ALA A 53 -0.35 -1.03 9.28
N LYS A 54 -0.46 -1.83 10.34
CA LYS A 54 0.64 -2.11 11.27
C LYS A 54 1.82 -2.79 10.56
N TYR A 55 1.56 -3.80 9.74
CA TYR A 55 2.58 -4.51 8.98
C TYR A 55 3.32 -3.60 7.99
N VAL A 56 2.58 -2.71 7.32
CA VAL A 56 3.14 -1.64 6.48
C VAL A 56 4.01 -0.67 7.30
N ALA A 57 3.54 -0.30 8.49
CA ALA A 57 4.23 0.60 9.40
C ALA A 57 5.55 0.01 9.92
N GLU A 58 5.70 -1.31 9.95
CA GLU A 58 6.93 -2.04 10.26
C GLU A 58 7.92 -2.11 9.07
N GLY A 59 7.49 -1.70 7.88
CA GLY A 59 8.34 -1.57 6.69
C GLY A 59 8.03 -2.55 5.56
N HIS A 60 7.06 -3.44 5.76
CA HIS A 60 6.65 -4.40 4.74
C HIS A 60 5.84 -3.73 3.61
N ARG A 61 5.92 -4.27 2.40
CA ARG A 61 5.22 -3.77 1.21
C ARG A 61 4.61 -4.92 0.44
N PRO A 62 3.44 -4.73 -0.18
CA PRO A 62 2.79 -5.80 -0.91
C PRO A 62 3.58 -6.10 -2.19
N THR A 63 3.62 -7.37 -2.58
CA THR A 63 4.34 -7.84 -3.77
C THR A 63 3.37 -8.02 -4.92
N PHE A 64 3.77 -7.62 -6.14
CA PHE A 64 2.97 -7.90 -7.33
C PHE A 64 3.02 -9.39 -7.69
N ARG A 65 1.88 -9.97 -8.11
CA ARG A 65 1.82 -11.39 -8.53
C ARG A 65 2.54 -11.61 -9.85
N SER A 66 2.57 -10.59 -10.71
CA SER A 66 3.38 -10.61 -11.92
C SER A 66 4.86 -10.51 -11.57
N LYS A 67 5.58 -11.62 -11.69
CA LYS A 67 7.05 -11.59 -11.75
C LYS A 67 7.41 -10.88 -13.05
N GLY A 68 8.16 -9.79 -12.93
CA GLY A 68 8.36 -8.77 -13.95
C GLY A 68 8.40 -9.30 -15.39
N PHE A 69 7.73 -8.56 -16.27
CA PHE A 69 7.74 -8.78 -17.71
C PHE A 69 9.17 -9.01 -18.21
N ASN A 70 9.48 -10.24 -18.60
CA ASN A 70 10.81 -10.57 -19.07
C ASN A 70 10.95 -10.06 -20.51
N ILE A 71 11.61 -8.92 -20.69
CA ILE A 71 11.78 -8.25 -22.00
C ILE A 71 12.45 -9.17 -23.04
N SER A 72 13.13 -10.23 -22.60
CA SER A 72 13.64 -11.27 -23.50
C SER A 72 12.54 -12.06 -24.24
N SER A 73 11.29 -12.05 -23.77
CA SER A 73 10.16 -12.72 -24.43
C SER A 73 9.50 -11.90 -25.55
N LEU A 74 9.97 -10.66 -25.80
CA LEU A 74 9.47 -9.79 -26.88
C LEU A 74 10.35 -9.78 -28.13
N LYS A 75 11.42 -10.58 -28.17
CA LYS A 75 12.36 -10.60 -29.31
C LYS A 75 12.09 -11.75 -30.31
N GLU A 76 10.83 -11.97 -30.67
CA GLU A 76 10.48 -12.74 -31.87
C GLU A 76 9.89 -11.83 -32.95
#